data_AF-A0A9Q0R807-F1
#
_entry.id   AF-A0A9Q0R807-F1
#
_cell.length_a   1.000
_cell.length_b   1.000
_cell.length_c   1.000
_cell.angle_alpha   90.00
_cell.angle_beta   90.00
_cell.angle_gamma   90.00
#
_symmetry.space_group_name_H-M   'P 1'
#
loop_
_entity.id
_entity.type
_entity.pdbx_description
1 polymer ?
#
loop_
_entity_poly.entity_id
_entity_poly.type
_entity_poly.pdbx_seq_one_letter_code
_entity_poly.pdbx_strand_id
1 'polypeptide(L)'
;MKQYFSFLKDELKRSIKSNQYANLMLIELRKMINKNQQQEENPINFFDFYEQNSNVQLPTFRNSLISKKFSFFTWIRFEDFQNIFSPLKENIENENIEKIYKTQILSFLTDDSKGIELLLEFNKETKQPESFLYKIYLSQENELIETKFPFEIETKKWTFFVFTQKYKRLNSELEVCIYLGEKQQSSKIIKLTKKIGNTKQPFIQNEIGSNFTFSNQENQKSFFGQIGTIYFFQEFLNENQVKAIHFLGPNYKSFFYQNEIFEYSNPKFEKELKENFNGKLSQKTIIYHNPKETKNNFCLNQSPSNIVKGNSKINKIYSFTKTNFQDIIHCLGGIRSFFYLILQIDELFDVKKMEMNKLQLLSNENVNENVNENSSDTKQEISTTNVNEINPKSLFEEILKIIRDILLNDPNFQEEMIQKQLFPIFSNLLKSINPKYFSSQIYDFIKKLKENIENEQFQIQLKNNLIFDFNIWKHFIFEIQQQNINKESEENNENNENDENNKNDENIKNNENNENNENNKNIKNNENNENIKNNEK
;
A
#
# COMPACT_ATOMS: atom_id res chain seq x y z
N MET A 1 1.20 3.97 17.15
CA MET A 1 1.68 2.68 16.60
C MET A 1 1.85 1.59 17.66
N LYS A 2 2.81 1.65 18.60
CA LYS A 2 2.98 0.58 19.63
C LYS A 2 1.70 0.20 20.41
N GLN A 3 0.83 1.16 20.73
CA GLN A 3 -0.45 0.90 21.42
C GLN A 3 -1.51 0.22 20.51
N TYR A 4 -1.62 0.64 19.25
CA TYR A 4 -2.49 0.00 18.25
C TYR A 4 -2.02 -1.43 17.91
N PHE A 5 -0.71 -1.68 17.95
CA PHE A 5 -0.14 -3.00 17.71
C PHE A 5 -0.20 -3.94 18.92
N SER A 6 -0.09 -3.43 20.15
CA SER A 6 -0.48 -4.20 21.34
C SER A 6 -1.94 -4.59 21.25
N PHE A 7 -2.80 -3.65 20.86
CA PHE A 7 -4.22 -3.89 20.65
C PHE A 7 -4.46 -5.00 19.61
N LEU A 8 -3.90 -4.92 18.39
CA LEU A 8 -4.03 -5.98 17.38
C LEU A 8 -3.47 -7.34 17.83
N LYS A 9 -2.34 -7.37 18.55
CA LYS A 9 -1.77 -8.62 19.10
C LYS A 9 -2.66 -9.21 20.20
N ASP A 10 -3.17 -8.35 21.08
CA ASP A 10 -4.08 -8.71 22.16
C ASP A 10 -5.47 -9.05 21.64
N GLU A 11 -5.87 -8.50 20.49
CA GLU A 11 -7.15 -8.72 19.81
C GLU A 11 -7.10 -9.95 18.91
N LEU A 12 -5.97 -10.24 18.25
CA LEU A 12 -5.69 -11.56 17.66
C LEU A 12 -5.73 -12.62 18.75
N LYS A 13 -5.00 -12.43 19.85
CA LYS A 13 -5.05 -13.33 21.02
C LYS A 13 -6.47 -13.46 21.60
N ARG A 14 -7.21 -12.35 21.73
CA ARG A 14 -8.60 -12.36 22.22
C ARG A 14 -9.55 -13.00 21.22
N SER A 15 -9.39 -12.81 19.92
CA SER A 15 -10.24 -13.40 18.87
C SER A 15 -10.00 -14.90 18.70
N ILE A 16 -8.75 -15.32 18.87
CA ILE A 16 -8.34 -16.72 18.95
C ILE A 16 -9.01 -17.34 20.19
N LYS A 17 -9.03 -16.64 21.33
CA LYS A 17 -9.76 -17.06 22.54
C LYS A 17 -11.30 -16.97 22.43
N SER A 18 -11.85 -16.00 21.69
CA SER A 18 -13.30 -15.74 21.58
C SER A 18 -13.96 -16.43 20.38
N ASN A 19 -13.19 -17.19 19.59
CA ASN A 19 -13.64 -18.19 18.62
C ASN A 19 -14.59 -17.71 17.49
N GLN A 20 -14.81 -16.43 17.26
CA GLN A 20 -15.82 -16.00 16.26
C GLN A 20 -15.25 -15.34 14.98
N TYR A 21 -14.04 -14.75 15.02
CA TYR A 21 -13.54 -13.96 13.88
C TYR A 21 -12.08 -14.21 13.48
N ALA A 22 -11.36 -15.10 14.18
CA ALA A 22 -9.93 -15.33 13.95
C ALA A 22 -9.61 -15.79 12.52
N ASN A 23 -10.39 -16.75 11.98
CA ASN A 23 -10.16 -17.29 10.64
C ASN A 23 -10.39 -16.22 9.55
N LEU A 24 -11.46 -15.42 9.69
CA LEU A 24 -11.75 -14.30 8.78
C LEU A 24 -10.64 -13.24 8.80
N MET A 25 -10.12 -12.91 9.98
CA MET A 25 -9.00 -11.97 10.10
C MET A 25 -7.74 -12.51 9.42
N LEU A 26 -7.39 -13.79 9.60
CA LEU A 26 -6.23 -14.39 8.95
C LEU A 26 -6.38 -14.43 7.42
N ILE A 27 -7.57 -14.79 6.93
CA ILE A 27 -7.88 -14.75 5.49
C ILE A 27 -7.68 -13.34 4.93
N GLU A 28 -8.14 -12.32 5.65
CA GLU A 28 -8.03 -10.94 5.17
C GLU A 28 -6.58 -10.41 5.24
N LEU A 29 -5.82 -10.77 6.30
CA LEU A 29 -4.38 -10.51 6.37
C LEU A 29 -3.65 -11.16 5.20
N ARG A 30 -3.97 -12.40 4.85
CA ARG A 30 -3.37 -13.09 3.71
C ARG A 30 -3.71 -12.42 2.37
N LYS A 31 -4.95 -11.95 2.19
CA LYS A 31 -5.31 -11.15 1.02
C LYS A 31 -4.50 -9.86 0.95
N MET A 32 -4.23 -9.21 2.08
CA MET A 32 -3.38 -8.01 2.13
C MET A 32 -1.94 -8.32 1.71
N ILE A 33 -1.36 -9.44 2.17
CA ILE A 33 0.00 -9.90 1.77
C ILE A 33 0.08 -10.06 0.25
N ASN A 34 -0.91 -10.72 -0.35
CA ASN A 34 -0.90 -11.04 -1.78
C ASN A 34 -1.31 -9.85 -2.68
N LYS A 35 -1.95 -8.81 -2.14
CA LYS A 35 -2.32 -7.58 -2.88
C LYS A 35 -1.16 -6.59 -3.07
N ASN A 36 -0.02 -6.79 -2.42
CA ASN A 36 1.08 -5.80 -2.44
C ASN A 36 1.92 -5.82 -3.73
N GLN A 37 1.72 -6.77 -4.65
CA GLN A 37 2.53 -6.91 -5.86
C GLN A 37 2.18 -5.93 -7.01
N GLN A 38 1.09 -5.14 -6.90
CA GLN A 38 0.67 -4.19 -7.97
C GLN A 38 0.65 -2.71 -7.52
N GLN A 39 1.32 -2.35 -6.42
CA GLN A 39 0.98 -1.13 -5.68
C GLN A 39 1.84 0.12 -5.96
N GLU A 40 2.70 0.13 -6.98
CA GLU A 40 3.59 1.28 -7.24
C GLU A 40 2.86 2.56 -7.71
N GLU A 41 1.58 2.49 -8.08
CA GLU A 41 0.86 3.62 -8.70
C GLU A 41 0.06 4.52 -7.73
N ASN A 42 0.05 4.25 -6.42
CA ASN A 42 -0.74 5.05 -5.46
C ASN A 42 0.13 5.82 -4.45
N PRO A 43 -0.30 7.00 -3.98
CA PRO A 43 0.38 7.73 -2.91
C PRO A 43 0.53 6.90 -1.63
N ILE A 44 1.75 6.85 -1.11
CA ILE A 44 2.09 6.22 0.17
C ILE A 44 1.69 7.13 1.33
N ASN A 45 1.84 8.45 1.19
CA ASN A 45 1.46 9.41 2.22
C ASN A 45 0.25 10.21 1.75
N PHE A 46 -0.79 10.28 2.57
CA PHE A 46 -1.99 11.06 2.26
C PHE A 46 -2.71 11.59 3.50
N PHE A 47 -3.40 12.70 3.31
CA PHE A 47 -4.41 13.26 4.17
C PHE A 47 -5.76 12.61 3.87
N ASP A 48 -6.47 12.17 4.90
CA ASP A 48 -7.81 11.57 4.78
C ASP A 48 -8.86 12.52 5.38
N PHE A 49 -9.75 13.00 4.53
CA PHE A 49 -10.84 13.91 4.85
C PHE A 49 -12.13 13.09 4.94
N TYR A 50 -12.56 12.80 6.16
CA TYR A 50 -13.70 11.93 6.42
C TYR A 50 -14.74 12.56 7.36
N GLU A 51 -14.43 13.68 8.02
CA GLU A 51 -15.36 14.37 8.91
C GLU A 51 -15.92 15.65 8.28
N GLN A 52 -17.06 16.09 8.81
CA GLN A 52 -17.52 17.45 8.56
C GLN A 52 -16.52 18.48 9.08
N ASN A 53 -16.28 19.50 8.26
CA ASN A 53 -15.34 20.59 8.51
C ASN A 53 -13.87 20.13 8.60
N SER A 54 -13.54 18.96 8.05
CA SER A 54 -12.16 18.54 7.80
C SER A 54 -11.47 19.51 6.85
N ASN A 55 -10.36 20.11 7.29
CA ASN A 55 -9.63 21.07 6.45
C ASN A 55 -8.14 21.19 6.78
N VAL A 56 -7.40 21.64 5.78
CA VAL A 56 -6.04 22.16 5.94
C VAL A 56 -6.11 23.68 5.83
N GLN A 57 -5.98 24.36 6.95
CA GLN A 57 -5.93 25.81 7.03
C GLN A 57 -4.50 26.30 6.74
N LEU A 58 -4.34 26.97 5.61
CA LEU A 58 -3.05 27.44 5.12
C LEU A 58 -2.68 28.81 5.71
N PRO A 59 -1.38 29.18 5.76
CA PRO A 59 -0.95 30.50 6.21
C PRO A 59 -1.45 31.62 5.29
N THR A 60 -1.32 32.85 5.77
CA THR A 60 -1.70 34.06 5.03
C THR A 60 -0.85 34.26 3.76
N PHE A 61 -1.51 34.50 2.62
CA PHE A 61 -0.83 34.98 1.41
C PHE A 61 -0.89 36.51 1.35
N ARG A 62 0.26 37.18 1.48
CA ARG A 62 0.34 38.65 1.49
C ARG A 62 0.11 39.33 0.14
N ASN A 63 -0.18 38.57 -0.91
CA ASN A 63 -0.29 39.04 -2.28
C ASN A 63 -1.58 38.57 -2.91
N SER A 64 -2.12 39.38 -3.83
CA SER A 64 -3.28 38.99 -4.61
C SER A 64 -3.02 37.75 -5.47
N LEU A 65 -3.77 36.67 -5.25
CA LEU A 65 -3.67 35.44 -6.04
C LEU A 65 -4.35 35.60 -7.41
N ILE A 66 -5.49 36.29 -7.47
CA ILE A 66 -6.29 36.43 -8.69
C ILE A 66 -5.55 37.23 -9.77
N SER A 67 -4.78 38.25 -9.39
CA SER A 67 -4.00 39.07 -10.33
C SER A 67 -2.65 38.46 -10.71
N LYS A 68 -2.34 37.26 -10.23
CA LYS A 68 -1.06 36.56 -10.44
C LYS A 68 -1.24 35.28 -11.25
N LYS A 69 -0.13 34.56 -11.41
CA LYS A 69 -0.08 33.18 -11.90
C LYS A 69 0.19 32.23 -10.73
N PHE A 70 -0.51 31.11 -10.68
CA PHE A 70 -0.24 30.04 -9.72
C PHE A 70 -0.69 28.68 -10.27
N SER A 71 -0.21 27.62 -9.63
CA SER A 71 -0.62 26.25 -9.89
C SER A 71 -0.71 25.47 -8.58
N PHE A 72 -1.79 24.72 -8.41
CA PHE A 72 -1.99 23.76 -7.33
C PHE A 72 -1.85 22.36 -7.89
N PHE A 73 -1.05 21.51 -7.23
CA PHE A 73 -0.82 20.13 -7.63
C PHE A 73 -0.99 19.21 -6.41
N THR A 74 -1.71 18.11 -6.61
CA THR A 74 -1.73 16.98 -5.69
C THR A 74 -2.22 15.72 -6.39
N TRP A 75 -1.98 14.56 -5.78
CA TRP A 75 -2.76 13.36 -6.09
C TRP A 75 -4.03 13.38 -5.24
N ILE A 76 -5.19 13.11 -5.82
CA ILE A 76 -6.48 13.18 -5.13
C ILE A 76 -7.30 11.93 -5.42
N ARG A 77 -8.03 11.45 -4.42
CA ARG A 77 -8.99 10.35 -4.54
C ARG A 77 -10.32 10.82 -4.02
N PHE A 78 -11.29 10.94 -4.91
CA PHE A 78 -12.66 11.33 -4.58
C PHE A 78 -13.42 10.12 -4.05
N GLU A 79 -14.16 10.28 -2.95
CA GLU A 79 -15.09 9.25 -2.49
C GLU A 79 -16.41 9.35 -3.24
N ASP A 80 -17.15 8.23 -3.28
CA ASP A 80 -18.51 8.24 -3.81
C ASP A 80 -19.47 8.87 -2.79
N PHE A 81 -20.53 9.47 -3.31
CA PHE A 81 -21.51 10.15 -2.47
C PHE A 81 -22.17 9.20 -1.45
N GLN A 82 -22.30 7.90 -1.75
CA GLN A 82 -22.96 6.95 -0.83
C GLN A 82 -22.22 6.83 0.51
N ASN A 83 -20.88 6.86 0.48
CA ASN A 83 -20.05 6.81 1.68
C ASN A 83 -20.08 8.11 2.49
N ILE A 84 -20.28 9.26 1.84
CA ILE A 84 -20.31 10.59 2.49
C ILE A 84 -21.47 10.70 3.51
N PHE A 85 -22.59 10.00 3.28
CA PHE A 85 -23.80 10.12 4.11
C PHE A 85 -23.89 9.10 5.25
N SER A 86 -23.01 8.09 5.34
CA SER A 86 -23.08 7.13 6.46
C SER A 86 -22.87 7.78 7.84
N PRO A 87 -21.99 8.79 8.02
CA PRO A 87 -21.86 9.53 9.28
C PRO A 87 -22.88 10.68 9.44
N LEU A 88 -23.60 11.06 8.37
CA LEU A 88 -24.50 12.22 8.34
C LEU A 88 -25.97 11.88 8.60
N LYS A 89 -26.32 10.59 8.70
CA LYS A 89 -27.69 10.10 8.78
C LYS A 89 -28.48 10.59 10.01
N GLU A 90 -27.84 11.00 11.10
CA GLU A 90 -28.57 11.37 12.31
C GLU A 90 -29.23 12.77 12.25
N ASN A 91 -28.87 13.63 11.29
CA ASN A 91 -29.35 15.03 11.27
C ASN A 91 -30.07 15.48 9.98
N ILE A 92 -30.28 14.60 8.99
CA ILE A 92 -30.87 14.96 7.69
C ILE A 92 -32.13 14.12 7.40
N GLU A 93 -32.98 13.93 8.40
CA GLU A 93 -34.33 13.37 8.15
C GLU A 93 -35.33 14.41 7.68
N ASN A 94 -34.98 15.70 7.62
CA ASN A 94 -35.91 16.73 7.16
C ASN A 94 -35.25 17.71 6.18
N GLU A 95 -35.98 17.97 5.09
CA GLU A 95 -35.79 18.95 4.01
C GLU A 95 -35.08 18.49 2.71
N ASN A 96 -35.92 18.27 1.68
CA ASN A 96 -35.67 18.41 0.24
C ASN A 96 -34.31 17.91 -0.30
N ILE A 97 -34.26 16.63 -0.66
CA ILE A 97 -33.13 15.89 -1.27
C ILE A 97 -32.77 16.37 -2.71
N GLU A 98 -33.27 17.53 -3.16
CA GLU A 98 -33.04 18.07 -4.51
C GLU A 98 -31.80 18.96 -4.66
N LYS A 99 -30.98 19.19 -3.62
CA LYS A 99 -29.80 20.05 -3.75
C LYS A 99 -28.64 19.30 -4.40
N ILE A 100 -28.10 19.86 -5.49
CA ILE A 100 -26.81 19.44 -6.07
C ILE A 100 -25.75 19.58 -4.99
N TYR A 101 -25.12 18.47 -4.60
CA TYR A 101 -24.08 18.50 -3.59
C TYR A 101 -22.79 19.05 -4.17
N LYS A 102 -22.17 19.96 -3.41
CA LYS A 102 -20.93 20.64 -3.78
C LYS A 102 -19.95 20.52 -2.63
N THR A 103 -18.73 20.08 -2.90
CA THR A 103 -17.65 20.05 -1.91
C THR A 103 -16.56 21.02 -2.26
N GLN A 104 -15.89 21.57 -1.26
CA GLN A 104 -14.86 22.59 -1.43
C GLN A 104 -13.50 21.92 -1.56
N ILE A 105 -12.82 22.09 -2.69
CA ILE A 105 -11.43 21.61 -2.84
C ILE A 105 -10.47 22.65 -2.29
N LEU A 106 -10.65 23.90 -2.69
CA LEU A 106 -9.72 24.98 -2.36
C LEU A 106 -10.49 26.29 -2.24
N SER A 107 -10.24 27.04 -1.17
CA SER A 107 -10.85 28.33 -0.89
C SER A 107 -9.77 29.31 -0.46
N PHE A 108 -9.59 30.39 -1.22
CA PHE A 108 -8.71 31.50 -0.84
C PHE A 108 -9.51 32.78 -0.87
N LEU A 109 -9.78 33.33 0.31
CA LEU A 109 -10.52 34.57 0.46
C LEU A 109 -9.75 35.58 1.32
N THR A 110 -9.92 36.85 0.98
CA THR A 110 -9.57 37.99 1.84
C THR A 110 -10.66 38.19 2.90
N ASP A 111 -10.40 39.06 3.87
CA ASP A 111 -11.37 39.39 4.93
C ASP A 111 -12.70 39.94 4.41
N ASP A 112 -12.64 40.65 3.28
CA ASP A 112 -13.82 41.17 2.60
C ASP A 112 -14.43 40.18 1.59
N SER A 113 -14.14 38.88 1.75
CA SER A 113 -14.67 37.77 0.94
C SER A 113 -14.38 37.87 -0.57
N LYS A 114 -13.36 38.64 -0.97
CA LYS A 114 -12.83 38.63 -2.34
C LYS A 114 -11.84 37.49 -2.49
N GLY A 115 -11.82 36.87 -3.66
CA GLY A 115 -10.94 35.73 -3.84
C GLY A 115 -11.46 34.72 -4.83
N ILE A 116 -11.08 33.48 -4.59
CA ILE A 116 -11.40 32.35 -5.46
C ILE A 116 -11.77 31.12 -4.65
N GLU A 117 -12.66 30.34 -5.21
CA GLU A 117 -13.05 29.04 -4.69
C GLU A 117 -13.11 28.03 -5.83
N LEU A 118 -12.64 26.81 -5.58
CA LEU A 118 -12.78 25.67 -6.48
C LEU A 118 -13.59 24.59 -5.76
N LEU A 119 -14.75 24.27 -6.32
CA LEU A 119 -15.67 23.27 -5.80
C LEU A 119 -15.79 22.07 -6.74
N LEU A 120 -16.13 20.92 -6.18
CA LEU A 120 -16.52 19.71 -6.90
C LEU A 120 -18.04 19.60 -6.90
N GLU A 121 -18.66 19.46 -8.06
CA GLU A 121 -20.10 19.28 -8.23
C GLU A 121 -20.41 17.81 -8.55
N PHE A 122 -21.41 17.24 -7.85
CA PHE A 122 -21.84 15.86 -8.03
C PHE A 122 -23.14 15.78 -8.84
N ASN A 123 -23.18 14.82 -9.76
CA ASN A 123 -24.39 14.49 -10.49
C ASN A 123 -25.44 13.92 -9.53
N LYS A 124 -26.67 14.41 -9.62
CA LYS A 124 -27.77 13.98 -8.73
C LYS A 124 -28.15 12.52 -8.90
N GLU A 125 -28.15 12.03 -10.15
CA GLU A 125 -28.64 10.70 -10.51
C GLU A 125 -27.55 9.64 -10.29
N THR A 126 -26.37 9.87 -10.89
CA THR A 126 -25.26 8.90 -10.80
C THR A 126 -24.53 8.96 -9.48
N LYS A 127 -24.70 10.05 -8.71
CA LYS A 127 -24.02 10.29 -7.44
C LYS A 127 -22.48 10.32 -7.56
N GLN A 128 -21.98 10.54 -8.78
CA GLN A 128 -20.56 10.64 -9.11
C GLN A 128 -20.19 12.13 -9.32
N PRO A 129 -18.93 12.51 -9.07
CA PRO A 129 -18.43 13.82 -9.40
C PRO A 129 -18.43 14.04 -10.92
N GLU A 130 -18.96 15.18 -11.39
CA GLU A 130 -19.15 15.45 -12.83
C GLU A 130 -18.47 16.73 -13.34
N SER A 131 -18.21 17.69 -12.45
CA SER A 131 -17.57 18.95 -12.85
C SER A 131 -16.91 19.67 -11.70
N PHE A 132 -15.90 20.48 -12.01
CA PHE A 132 -15.37 21.49 -11.09
C PHE A 132 -16.10 22.81 -11.33
N LEU A 133 -16.53 23.45 -10.25
CA LEU A 133 -17.11 24.78 -10.28
C LEU A 133 -16.10 25.77 -9.71
N TYR A 134 -15.55 26.61 -10.58
CA TYR A 134 -14.63 27.67 -10.20
C TYR A 134 -15.37 28.98 -10.03
N LYS A 135 -15.22 29.60 -8.85
CA LYS A 135 -15.87 30.85 -8.46
C LYS A 135 -14.82 31.94 -8.22
N ILE A 136 -15.08 33.13 -8.75
CA ILE A 136 -14.25 34.31 -8.54
C ILE A 136 -15.11 35.40 -7.91
N TYR A 137 -14.69 35.89 -6.74
CA TYR A 137 -15.33 36.97 -6.01
C TYR A 137 -14.50 38.25 -6.19
N LEU A 138 -14.99 39.20 -6.98
CA LEU A 138 -14.27 40.44 -7.30
C LEU A 138 -14.58 41.58 -6.31
N SER A 139 -15.77 41.59 -5.71
CA SER A 139 -16.23 42.62 -4.77
C SER A 139 -17.21 42.04 -3.73
N GLN A 140 -17.49 42.80 -2.66
CA GLN A 140 -18.48 42.43 -1.63
C GLN A 140 -19.92 42.41 -2.17
N GLU A 141 -20.21 43.12 -3.27
CA GLU A 141 -21.53 43.22 -3.87
C GLU A 141 -21.64 42.30 -5.10
N ASN A 142 -21.85 41.00 -4.88
CA ASN A 142 -22.34 40.01 -5.85
C ASN A 142 -21.64 39.92 -7.24
N GLU A 143 -20.46 40.51 -7.45
CA GLU A 143 -19.67 40.29 -8.67
C GLU A 143 -18.96 38.93 -8.59
N LEU A 144 -19.77 37.90 -8.77
CA LEU A 144 -19.40 36.50 -8.79
C LEU A 144 -19.33 36.02 -10.24
N ILE A 145 -18.16 35.55 -10.65
CA ILE A 145 -18.00 34.84 -11.91
C ILE A 145 -17.91 33.35 -11.59
N GLU A 146 -18.85 32.57 -12.12
CA GLU A 146 -18.85 31.11 -12.01
C GLU A 146 -18.50 30.49 -13.35
N THR A 147 -17.63 29.49 -13.34
CA THR A 147 -17.28 28.73 -14.53
C THR A 147 -17.19 27.25 -14.20
N LYS A 148 -17.99 26.44 -14.90
CA LYS A 148 -18.00 24.97 -14.77
C LYS A 148 -16.97 24.32 -15.69
N PHE A 149 -16.31 23.28 -15.23
CA PHE A 149 -15.34 22.47 -15.96
C PHE A 149 -15.74 21.00 -15.85
N PRO A 150 -16.52 20.47 -16.82
CA PRO A 150 -16.94 19.07 -16.82
C PRO A 150 -15.76 18.11 -16.95
N PHE A 151 -15.88 16.94 -16.34
CA PHE A 151 -14.92 15.86 -16.46
C PHE A 151 -15.59 14.49 -16.26
N GLU A 152 -14.86 13.44 -16.59
CA GLU A 152 -15.22 12.07 -16.26
C GLU A 152 -14.09 11.47 -15.42
N ILE A 153 -14.41 11.02 -14.20
CA ILE A 153 -13.45 10.40 -13.29
C ILE A 153 -14.12 9.23 -12.57
N GLU A 154 -13.33 8.23 -12.23
CA GLU A 154 -13.79 7.13 -11.41
C GLU A 154 -13.53 7.45 -9.92
N THR A 155 -14.59 7.43 -9.10
CA THR A 155 -14.44 7.54 -7.65
C THR A 155 -13.63 6.38 -7.09
N LYS A 156 -13.08 6.57 -5.89
CA LYS A 156 -12.26 5.59 -5.17
C LYS A 156 -10.95 5.20 -5.88
N LYS A 157 -10.56 5.90 -6.94
CA LYS A 157 -9.23 5.79 -7.57
C LYS A 157 -8.42 7.06 -7.36
N TRP A 158 -7.11 6.89 -7.18
CA TRP A 158 -6.18 8.01 -7.13
C TRP A 158 -6.03 8.62 -8.52
N THR A 159 -6.10 9.94 -8.56
CA THR A 159 -5.98 10.71 -9.79
C THR A 159 -4.99 11.84 -9.58
N PHE A 160 -4.07 12.00 -10.52
CA PHE A 160 -3.19 13.16 -10.56
C PHE A 160 -4.01 14.41 -10.91
N PHE A 161 -4.00 15.42 -10.05
CA PHE A 161 -4.80 16.63 -10.20
C PHE A 161 -3.95 17.88 -10.19
N VAL A 162 -4.10 18.70 -11.23
CA VAL A 162 -3.45 20.01 -11.31
C VAL A 162 -4.46 21.07 -11.72
N PHE A 163 -4.50 22.16 -10.95
CA PHE A 163 -5.29 23.37 -11.24
C PHE A 163 -4.33 24.54 -11.46
N THR A 164 -4.34 25.12 -12.67
CA THR A 164 -3.45 26.24 -13.03
C THR A 164 -4.25 27.47 -13.43
N GLN A 165 -3.71 28.64 -13.10
CA GLN A 165 -4.33 29.92 -13.38
C GLN A 165 -3.28 30.97 -13.80
N LYS A 166 -3.60 31.77 -14.81
CA LYS A 166 -2.78 32.90 -15.26
C LYS A 166 -3.65 34.09 -15.68
N TYR A 167 -3.44 35.22 -15.01
CA TYR A 167 -4.08 36.48 -15.39
C TYR A 167 -3.30 37.22 -16.50
N LYS A 168 -3.98 37.52 -17.60
CA LYS A 168 -3.51 38.30 -18.75
C LYS A 168 -4.03 39.74 -18.61
N ARG A 169 -3.27 40.57 -17.88
CA ARG A 169 -3.64 41.96 -17.51
C ARG A 169 -4.02 42.87 -18.70
N LEU A 170 -3.41 42.69 -19.87
CA LEU A 170 -3.68 43.51 -21.05
C LEU A 170 -5.13 43.31 -21.53
N ASN A 171 -5.62 42.08 -21.50
CA ASN A 171 -6.94 41.70 -22.01
C ASN A 171 -8.00 41.56 -20.91
N SER A 172 -7.61 41.70 -19.64
CA SER A 172 -8.48 41.38 -18.49
C SER A 172 -8.99 39.93 -18.53
N GLU A 173 -8.17 39.01 -19.01
CA GLU A 173 -8.53 37.60 -19.21
C GLU A 173 -7.82 36.71 -18.20
N LEU A 174 -8.54 35.72 -17.68
CA LEU A 174 -8.00 34.69 -16.82
C LEU A 174 -7.98 33.37 -17.57
N GLU A 175 -6.77 32.85 -17.81
CA GLU A 175 -6.58 31.52 -18.37
C GLU A 175 -6.56 30.51 -17.22
N VAL A 176 -7.47 29.55 -17.25
CA VAL A 176 -7.61 28.51 -16.24
C VAL A 176 -7.55 27.14 -16.92
N CYS A 177 -6.69 26.25 -16.43
CA CYS A 177 -6.57 24.88 -16.92
C CYS A 177 -6.71 23.89 -15.76
N ILE A 178 -7.41 22.78 -16.02
CA ILE A 178 -7.53 21.64 -15.11
C ILE A 178 -7.02 20.39 -15.82
N TYR A 179 -6.10 19.70 -15.16
CA TYR A 179 -5.52 18.45 -15.61
C TYR A 179 -5.94 17.32 -14.68
N LEU A 180 -6.35 16.20 -15.26
CA LEU A 180 -6.64 14.95 -14.58
C LEU A 180 -5.80 13.85 -15.27
N GLY A 181 -4.86 13.25 -14.55
CA GLY A 181 -3.83 12.40 -15.18
C GLY A 181 -2.85 13.20 -16.05
N GLU A 182 -2.34 12.57 -17.11
CA GLU A 182 -1.36 13.17 -18.04
C GLU A 182 -1.97 14.16 -19.03
N LYS A 183 -3.31 14.22 -19.12
CA LYS A 183 -4.01 14.99 -20.14
C LYS A 183 -4.64 16.24 -19.54
N GLN A 184 -4.62 17.32 -20.31
CA GLN A 184 -5.41 18.50 -20.02
C GLN A 184 -6.89 18.14 -20.25
N GLN A 185 -7.67 18.09 -19.17
CA GLN A 185 -9.09 17.76 -19.25
C GLN A 185 -9.89 18.96 -19.77
N SER A 186 -9.57 20.15 -19.30
CA SER A 186 -10.28 21.36 -19.68
C SER A 186 -9.41 22.61 -19.55
N SER A 187 -9.64 23.56 -20.44
CA SER A 187 -9.06 24.90 -20.39
C SER A 187 -10.10 25.91 -20.82
N LYS A 188 -10.20 27.03 -20.09
CA LYS A 188 -11.11 28.13 -20.40
C LYS A 188 -10.42 29.47 -20.20
N ILE A 189 -10.76 30.41 -21.07
CA ILE A 189 -10.43 31.82 -20.92
C ILE A 189 -11.66 32.52 -20.36
N ILE A 190 -11.54 33.06 -19.15
CA ILE A 190 -12.61 33.77 -18.44
C ILE A 190 -12.35 35.27 -18.60
N LYS A 191 -13.26 36.00 -19.25
CA LYS A 191 -13.18 37.45 -19.34
C LYS A 191 -13.67 38.08 -18.04
N LEU A 192 -12.85 38.93 -17.45
CA LEU A 192 -13.22 39.65 -16.24
C LEU A 192 -13.89 40.97 -16.60
N THR A 193 -14.97 41.28 -15.88
CA THR A 193 -15.73 42.53 -16.05
C THR A 193 -14.91 43.77 -15.68
N LYS A 194 -13.88 43.61 -14.84
CA LYS A 194 -12.98 44.68 -14.40
C LYS A 194 -11.53 44.18 -14.37
N LYS A 195 -10.59 45.10 -14.62
CA LYS A 195 -9.17 44.83 -14.39
C LYS A 195 -8.95 44.63 -12.90
N ILE A 196 -8.43 43.46 -12.51
CA ILE A 196 -8.01 43.23 -11.14
C ILE A 196 -6.77 44.08 -10.88
N GLY A 197 -6.90 45.08 -10.00
CA GLY A 197 -5.78 45.87 -9.50
C GLY A 197 -4.88 45.02 -8.59
N ASN A 198 -3.69 45.53 -8.26
CA ASN A 198 -2.90 44.92 -7.19
C ASN A 198 -3.61 45.19 -5.85
N THR A 199 -4.52 44.30 -5.43
CA THR A 199 -5.02 44.32 -4.06
C THR A 199 -3.84 44.01 -3.14
N LYS A 200 -3.51 44.95 -2.25
CA LYS A 200 -2.51 44.74 -1.18
C LYS A 200 -3.10 43.95 0.00
N GLN A 201 -4.40 43.68 -0.04
CA GLN A 201 -5.07 42.92 1.00
C GLN A 201 -4.55 41.47 0.99
N PRO A 202 -4.13 40.96 2.15
CA PRO A 202 -3.72 39.59 2.28
C PRO A 202 -4.94 38.66 2.20
N PHE A 203 -4.74 37.49 1.59
CA PHE A 203 -5.67 36.38 1.70
C PHE A 203 -5.41 35.70 3.04
N ILE A 204 -6.35 35.77 3.97
CA ILE A 204 -6.20 35.21 5.32
C ILE A 204 -7.12 34.01 5.58
N GLN A 205 -8.15 33.82 4.75
CA GLN A 205 -9.11 32.72 4.84
C GLN A 205 -8.75 31.67 3.77
N ASN A 206 -7.64 30.96 4.01
CA ASN A 206 -7.09 29.99 3.06
C ASN A 206 -7.28 28.57 3.56
N GLU A 207 -8.05 27.77 2.85
CA GLU A 207 -8.40 26.42 3.26
C GLU A 207 -8.39 25.46 2.07
N ILE A 208 -7.99 24.22 2.33
CA ILE A 208 -8.16 23.07 1.45
C ILE A 208 -9.16 22.13 2.13
N GLY A 209 -10.16 21.68 1.39
CA GLY A 209 -11.19 20.76 1.86
C GLY A 209 -12.40 21.42 2.54
N SER A 210 -12.34 22.71 2.85
CA SER A 210 -13.49 23.50 3.33
C SER A 210 -13.33 24.97 2.96
N ASN A 211 -14.29 25.80 3.40
CA ASN A 211 -14.18 27.24 3.37
C ASN A 211 -14.52 27.88 4.72
N PHE A 212 -13.92 29.05 4.96
CA PHE A 212 -13.98 29.76 6.24
C PHE A 212 -15.38 30.30 6.57
N THR A 213 -16.14 30.68 5.54
CA THR A 213 -17.42 31.41 5.64
C THR A 213 -18.61 30.54 6.04
N PHE A 214 -18.49 29.20 6.02
CA PHE A 214 -19.63 28.28 6.27
C PHE A 214 -19.48 27.43 7.52
N SER A 215 -18.78 27.96 8.54
CA SER A 215 -18.82 27.40 9.90
C SER A 215 -20.22 27.46 10.55
N ASN A 216 -21.17 28.19 9.95
CA ASN A 216 -22.58 28.18 10.32
C ASN A 216 -23.35 27.10 9.54
N GLN A 217 -24.18 26.34 10.25
CA GLN A 217 -24.60 24.96 10.00
C GLN A 217 -25.41 24.65 8.71
N GLU A 218 -25.81 25.63 7.91
CA GLU A 218 -26.93 25.45 6.95
C GLU A 218 -26.54 24.98 5.53
N ASN A 219 -25.27 25.01 5.11
CA ASN A 219 -24.84 24.50 3.79
C ASN A 219 -23.36 24.07 3.80
N GLN A 220 -23.02 23.05 4.59
CA GLN A 220 -21.64 22.57 4.73
C GLN A 220 -21.14 21.87 3.45
N LYS A 221 -20.07 22.40 2.86
CA LYS A 221 -19.43 21.90 1.61
C LYS A 221 -18.07 21.27 1.89
N SER A 222 -17.94 20.45 2.92
CA SER A 222 -16.66 19.81 3.23
C SER A 222 -16.30 18.77 2.17
N PHE A 223 -15.01 18.69 1.83
CA PHE A 223 -14.46 17.64 1.00
C PHE A 223 -14.41 16.32 1.75
N PHE A 224 -14.74 15.24 1.03
CA PHE A 224 -14.61 13.87 1.51
C PHE A 224 -13.78 13.08 0.50
N GLY A 225 -12.70 12.48 0.98
CA GLY A 225 -11.74 11.78 0.16
C GLY A 225 -10.32 11.97 0.65
N GLN A 226 -9.36 11.65 -0.21
CA GLN A 226 -7.95 11.62 0.16
C GLN A 226 -7.14 12.55 -0.73
N ILE A 227 -6.19 13.25 -0.12
CA ILE A 227 -5.27 14.16 -0.80
C ILE A 227 -3.85 13.72 -0.45
N GLY A 228 -2.99 13.52 -1.45
CA GLY A 228 -1.59 13.20 -1.25
C GLY A 228 -0.78 14.41 -0.78
N THR A 229 0.48 14.45 -1.16
CA THR A 229 1.32 15.64 -0.93
C THR A 229 0.72 16.85 -1.64
N ILE A 230 0.65 17.99 -0.93
CA ILE A 230 0.11 19.24 -1.47
C ILE A 230 1.26 20.14 -1.92
N TYR A 231 1.22 20.55 -3.18
CA TYR A 231 2.12 21.53 -3.75
C TYR A 231 1.36 22.76 -4.23
N PHE A 232 1.92 23.93 -3.94
CA PHE A 232 1.45 25.19 -4.50
C PHE A 232 2.63 25.97 -5.09
N PHE A 233 2.53 26.31 -6.37
CA PHE A 233 3.55 27.05 -7.11
C PHE A 233 3.06 28.45 -7.44
N GLN A 234 3.91 29.46 -7.26
CA GLN A 234 3.69 30.81 -7.78
C GLN A 234 4.11 30.92 -9.26
N GLU A 235 3.67 29.95 -10.06
CA GLU A 235 3.96 29.78 -11.48
C GLU A 235 2.73 29.18 -12.17
N PHE A 236 2.52 29.53 -13.44
CA PHE A 236 1.57 28.83 -14.30
C PHE A 236 2.31 27.67 -14.96
N LEU A 237 1.96 26.44 -14.58
CA LEU A 237 2.50 25.24 -15.19
C LEU A 237 1.85 25.03 -16.56
N ASN A 238 2.69 24.84 -17.58
CA ASN A 238 2.23 24.46 -18.92
C ASN A 238 2.05 22.93 -19.01
N GLU A 239 1.42 22.45 -20.09
CA GLU A 239 1.12 21.03 -20.29
C GLU A 239 2.38 20.14 -20.20
N ASN A 240 3.50 20.54 -20.77
CA ASN A 240 4.73 19.75 -20.75
C ASN A 240 5.30 19.64 -19.32
N GLN A 241 5.26 20.72 -18.54
CA GLN A 241 5.64 20.70 -17.13
C GLN A 241 4.70 19.81 -16.33
N VAL A 242 3.39 19.86 -16.58
CA VAL A 242 2.41 19.00 -15.90
C VAL A 242 2.67 17.52 -16.19
N LYS A 243 2.91 17.15 -17.45
CA LYS A 243 3.31 15.79 -17.84
C LYS A 243 4.61 15.36 -17.15
N ALA A 244 5.60 16.25 -17.12
CA ALA A 244 6.86 15.99 -16.42
C ALA A 244 6.66 15.76 -14.91
N ILE A 245 5.77 16.50 -14.24
CA ILE A 245 5.41 16.23 -12.82
C ILE A 245 4.70 14.88 -12.69
N HIS A 246 3.80 14.53 -13.62
CA HIS A 246 3.11 13.24 -13.59
C HIS A 246 4.10 12.06 -13.65
N PHE A 247 5.13 12.14 -14.49
CA PHE A 247 6.15 11.10 -14.62
C PHE A 247 7.03 10.88 -13.38
N LEU A 248 7.07 11.84 -12.45
CA LEU A 248 7.72 11.66 -11.14
C LEU A 248 6.91 10.76 -10.20
N GLY A 249 5.63 10.55 -10.53
CA GLY A 249 4.74 9.64 -9.81
C GLY A 249 4.19 10.18 -8.48
N PRO A 250 3.31 9.39 -7.84
CA PRO A 250 2.59 9.77 -6.61
C PRO A 250 3.44 9.86 -5.35
N ASN A 251 4.63 9.27 -5.38
CA ASN A 251 5.52 9.17 -4.22
C ASN A 251 6.69 10.17 -4.28
N TYR A 252 6.68 11.08 -5.24
CA TYR A 252 7.59 12.20 -5.29
C TYR A 252 7.45 13.06 -4.02
N LYS A 253 8.56 13.25 -3.31
CA LYS A 253 8.60 13.89 -1.97
C LYS A 253 9.69 14.96 -1.86
N SER A 254 10.02 15.57 -3.00
CA SER A 254 11.15 16.48 -3.16
C SER A 254 10.69 17.84 -3.66
N PHE A 255 11.63 18.79 -3.80
CA PHE A 255 11.31 20.20 -4.06
C PHE A 255 11.53 20.62 -5.51
N PHE A 256 11.67 19.68 -6.44
CA PHE A 256 11.98 19.93 -7.85
C PHE A 256 13.35 20.60 -8.05
N TYR A 257 14.33 20.31 -7.19
CA TYR A 257 15.73 20.59 -7.51
C TYR A 257 16.19 19.67 -8.64
N GLN A 258 17.03 20.19 -9.53
CA GLN A 258 17.47 19.46 -10.72
C GLN A 258 18.12 18.12 -10.36
N ASN A 259 18.93 18.10 -9.30
CA ASN A 259 19.67 16.94 -8.80
C ASN A 259 18.70 15.86 -8.28
N GLU A 260 17.66 16.28 -7.56
CA GLU A 260 16.68 15.38 -6.95
C GLU A 260 15.77 14.73 -7.99
N ILE A 261 15.44 15.45 -9.07
CA ILE A 261 14.60 14.92 -10.15
C ILE A 261 15.21 13.64 -10.74
N PHE A 262 16.55 13.52 -10.79
CA PHE A 262 17.22 12.32 -11.31
C PHE A 262 17.15 11.11 -10.38
N GLU A 263 17.03 11.33 -9.07
CA GLU A 263 16.90 10.23 -8.10
C GLU A 263 15.53 9.55 -8.19
N TYR A 264 14.49 10.31 -8.55
CA TYR A 264 13.12 9.80 -8.70
C TYR A 264 12.74 9.50 -10.15
N SER A 265 13.57 9.90 -11.13
CA SER A 265 13.23 9.74 -12.53
C SER A 265 13.35 8.30 -12.98
N ASN A 266 12.29 7.78 -13.60
CA ASN A 266 12.43 6.62 -14.45
C ASN A 266 13.39 6.98 -15.62
N PRO A 267 14.42 6.17 -15.92
CA PRO A 267 15.35 6.44 -17.02
C PRO A 267 14.67 6.70 -18.37
N LYS A 268 13.45 6.16 -18.56
CA LYS A 268 12.63 6.41 -19.76
C LYS A 268 12.25 7.88 -19.95
N PHE A 269 12.03 8.65 -18.87
CA PHE A 269 11.50 10.02 -18.93
C PHE A 269 12.56 11.09 -18.60
N GLU A 270 13.84 10.70 -18.42
CA GLU A 270 14.91 11.59 -17.98
C GLU A 270 15.09 12.82 -18.89
N LYS A 271 14.98 12.64 -20.22
CA LYS A 271 15.09 13.75 -21.19
C LYS A 271 13.96 14.76 -21.04
N GLU A 272 12.71 14.29 -20.96
CA GLU A 272 11.53 15.15 -20.79
C GLU A 272 11.57 15.91 -19.46
N LEU A 273 12.06 15.27 -18.40
CA LEU A 273 12.27 15.91 -17.10
C LEU A 273 13.35 17.01 -17.17
N LYS A 274 14.48 16.75 -17.85
CA LYS A 274 15.57 17.75 -18.04
C LYS A 274 15.12 18.99 -18.80
N GLU A 275 14.35 18.80 -19.87
CA GLU A 275 13.90 19.89 -20.73
C GLU A 275 12.88 20.79 -20.03
N ASN A 276 12.00 20.22 -19.20
CA ASN A 276 10.91 20.94 -18.57
C ASN A 276 11.23 21.50 -17.18
N PHE A 277 12.24 20.95 -16.49
CA PHE A 277 12.70 21.43 -15.19
C PHE A 277 14.12 21.97 -15.25
N ASN A 278 14.25 23.29 -15.33
CA ASN A 278 15.52 24.01 -15.22
C ASN A 278 15.92 24.32 -13.76
N GLY A 279 15.38 23.57 -12.79
CA GLY A 279 15.60 23.79 -11.34
C GLY A 279 14.96 25.06 -10.76
N LYS A 280 14.28 25.89 -11.56
CA LYS A 280 13.64 27.13 -11.07
C LYS A 280 12.29 26.89 -10.40
N LEU A 281 11.64 25.76 -10.68
CA LEU A 281 10.32 25.45 -10.13
C LEU A 281 10.38 25.35 -8.59
N SER A 282 11.47 24.82 -8.04
CA SER A 282 11.72 24.77 -6.60
C SER A 282 11.54 26.13 -5.93
N GLN A 283 12.15 27.19 -6.48
CA GLN A 283 12.06 28.56 -5.98
C GLN A 283 10.66 29.17 -6.11
N LYS A 284 9.81 28.58 -6.96
CA LYS A 284 8.40 28.97 -7.14
C LYS A 284 7.46 28.17 -6.25
N THR A 285 7.88 27.06 -5.66
CA THR A 285 7.11 26.30 -4.67
C THR A 285 6.97 27.13 -3.40
N ILE A 286 5.75 27.57 -3.08
CA ILE A 286 5.44 28.37 -1.88
C ILE A 286 4.74 27.56 -0.80
N ILE A 287 4.20 26.40 -1.14
CA ILE A 287 3.67 25.42 -0.20
C ILE A 287 4.15 24.04 -0.64
N TYR A 288 4.69 23.31 0.33
CA TYR A 288 4.91 21.88 0.27
C TYR A 288 4.46 21.28 1.60
N HIS A 289 3.41 20.47 1.56
CA HIS A 289 2.89 19.76 2.72
C HIS A 289 2.86 18.28 2.46
N ASN A 290 3.78 17.58 3.11
CA ASN A 290 3.80 16.13 3.12
C ASN A 290 3.01 15.61 4.34
N PRO A 291 2.02 14.71 4.15
CA PRO A 291 1.29 14.08 5.25
C PRO A 291 2.19 13.40 6.29
N LYS A 292 3.40 12.96 5.92
CA LYS A 292 4.37 12.38 6.86
C LYS A 292 4.96 13.40 7.84
N GLU A 293 4.88 14.69 7.52
CA GLU A 293 5.52 15.79 8.25
C GLU A 293 4.52 16.55 9.13
N THR A 294 3.48 15.86 9.54
CA THR A 294 2.50 16.36 10.49
C THR A 294 2.89 16.02 11.91
N LYS A 295 2.74 17.00 12.80
CA LYS A 295 2.89 16.80 14.23
C LYS A 295 1.73 17.48 14.95
N ASN A 296 0.98 16.71 15.74
CA ASN A 296 -0.27 17.13 16.33
C ASN A 296 -1.24 17.61 15.24
N ASN A 297 -1.76 18.84 15.35
CA ASN A 297 -2.69 19.44 14.41
C ASN A 297 -1.98 20.41 13.44
N PHE A 298 -0.70 20.21 13.16
CA PHE A 298 0.06 21.08 12.26
C PHE A 298 0.83 20.27 11.20
N CYS A 299 0.79 20.74 9.96
CA CYS A 299 1.66 20.31 8.89
C CYS A 299 2.76 21.35 8.67
N LEU A 300 4.02 20.91 8.67
CA LEU A 300 5.13 21.79 8.37
C LEU A 300 5.08 22.24 6.91
N ASN A 301 5.36 23.53 6.65
CA ASN A 301 5.67 23.98 5.30
C ASN A 301 7.18 23.91 5.11
N GLN A 302 7.66 23.00 4.27
CA GLN A 302 9.09 22.91 3.97
C GLN A 302 9.46 23.54 2.62
N SER A 303 8.54 24.27 1.99
CA SER A 303 8.82 24.90 0.71
C SER A 303 10.06 25.80 0.80
N PRO A 304 10.97 25.78 -0.18
CA PRO A 304 12.19 26.60 -0.14
C PRO A 304 11.91 28.10 -0.32
N SER A 305 10.71 28.47 -0.78
CA SER A 305 10.32 29.86 -0.91
C SER A 305 9.98 30.50 0.44
N ASN A 306 10.54 31.68 0.70
CA ASN A 306 10.27 32.46 1.91
C ASN A 306 8.98 33.32 1.86
N ILE A 307 8.16 33.15 0.81
CA ILE A 307 6.99 34.01 0.54
C ILE A 307 5.85 33.73 1.54
N VAL A 308 5.62 32.45 1.85
CA VAL A 308 4.59 32.01 2.79
C VAL A 308 5.31 31.47 4.03
N LYS A 309 5.24 32.24 5.12
CA LYS A 309 5.85 31.86 6.40
C LYS A 309 4.79 31.27 7.31
N GLY A 310 5.04 30.07 7.82
CA GLY A 310 4.19 29.41 8.80
C GLY A 310 3.82 27.98 8.42
N ASN A 311 3.37 27.23 9.42
CA ASN A 311 2.86 25.88 9.28
C ASN A 311 1.35 25.94 9.04
N SER A 312 0.82 24.93 8.34
CA SER A 312 -0.62 24.81 8.14
C SER A 312 -1.25 24.09 9.32
N LYS A 313 -2.44 24.51 9.73
CA LYS A 313 -3.20 23.82 10.75
C LYS A 313 -4.07 22.76 10.08
N ILE A 314 -4.05 21.56 10.61
CA ILE A 314 -4.87 20.44 10.16
C ILE A 314 -6.01 20.28 11.17
N ASN A 315 -7.25 20.36 10.69
CA ASN A 315 -8.45 20.17 11.51
C ASN A 315 -9.19 18.93 11.01
N LYS A 316 -9.43 17.96 11.91
CA LYS A 316 -10.24 16.76 11.65
C LYS A 316 -9.83 15.95 10.42
N ILE A 317 -8.53 15.89 10.14
CA ILE A 317 -7.96 15.08 9.06
C ILE A 317 -6.97 14.12 9.69
N TYR A 318 -6.99 12.88 9.24
CA TYR A 318 -5.93 11.94 9.58
C TYR A 318 -4.82 11.99 8.54
N SER A 319 -3.57 12.02 9.00
CA SER A 319 -2.41 11.89 8.13
C SER A 319 -1.93 10.46 8.18
N PHE A 320 -2.01 9.78 7.05
CA PHE A 320 -1.65 8.37 6.92
C PHE A 320 -0.34 8.24 6.13
N THR A 321 0.51 7.36 6.63
CA THR A 321 1.58 6.74 5.86
C THR A 321 1.21 5.28 5.68
N LYS A 322 0.87 4.91 4.46
CA LYS A 322 0.72 3.52 4.06
C LYS A 322 2.05 2.82 4.30
N THR A 323 2.11 2.02 5.35
CA THR A 323 3.28 1.21 5.64
C THR A 323 3.18 -0.06 4.80
N ASN A 324 4.30 -0.50 4.22
CA ASN A 324 4.31 -1.80 3.58
C ASN A 324 3.92 -2.85 4.63
N PHE A 325 3.11 -3.83 4.25
CA PHE A 325 2.74 -4.92 5.16
C PHE A 325 3.99 -5.64 5.70
N GLN A 326 5.06 -5.72 4.90
CA GLN A 326 6.37 -6.24 5.31
C GLN A 326 6.94 -5.44 6.49
N ASP A 327 6.93 -4.10 6.42
CA ASP A 327 7.36 -3.23 7.52
C ASP A 327 6.52 -3.46 8.79
N ILE A 328 5.21 -3.68 8.61
CA ILE A 328 4.30 -3.99 9.72
C ILE A 328 4.72 -5.32 10.36
N ILE A 329 4.96 -6.38 9.58
CA ILE A 329 5.41 -7.68 10.11
C ILE A 329 6.76 -7.53 10.83
N HIS A 330 7.74 -6.82 10.24
CA HIS A 330 9.02 -6.56 10.91
C HIS A 330 8.83 -5.84 12.25
N CYS A 331 7.99 -4.80 12.30
CA CYS A 331 7.63 -4.13 13.55
C CYS A 331 6.94 -5.04 14.56
N LEU A 332 6.20 -6.06 14.09
CA LEU A 332 5.52 -7.04 14.93
C LEU A 332 6.48 -8.10 15.50
N GLY A 333 7.78 -8.06 15.16
CA GLY A 333 8.77 -9.06 15.59
C GLY A 333 9.21 -10.03 14.50
N GLY A 334 8.89 -9.72 13.24
CA GLY A 334 9.27 -10.49 12.07
C GLY A 334 8.44 -11.76 11.88
N ILE A 335 8.93 -12.65 11.02
CA ILE A 335 8.19 -13.88 10.69
C ILE A 335 7.96 -14.80 11.89
N ARG A 336 8.85 -14.73 12.90
CA ARG A 336 8.72 -15.46 14.18
C ARG A 336 7.42 -15.15 14.91
N SER A 337 6.79 -14.00 14.67
CA SER A 337 5.53 -13.65 15.33
C SER A 337 4.37 -14.59 14.97
N PHE A 338 4.39 -15.19 13.79
CA PHE A 338 3.41 -16.20 13.37
C PHE A 338 3.64 -17.56 14.04
N PHE A 339 4.87 -17.86 14.48
CA PHE A 339 5.16 -19.10 15.21
C PHE A 339 4.47 -19.15 16.57
N TYR A 340 4.33 -18.01 17.24
CA TYR A 340 3.55 -17.92 18.48
C TYR A 340 2.06 -18.16 18.28
N LEU A 341 1.54 -17.96 17.06
CA LEU A 341 0.14 -18.30 16.76
C LEU A 341 -0.02 -19.82 16.67
N ILE A 342 0.95 -20.53 16.09
CA ILE A 342 0.94 -22.00 16.02
C ILE A 342 0.86 -22.62 17.42
N LEU A 343 1.67 -22.14 18.38
CA LEU A 343 1.63 -22.59 19.78
C LEU A 343 0.26 -22.43 20.44
N GLN A 344 -0.50 -21.39 20.09
CA GLN A 344 -1.80 -21.11 20.71
C GLN A 344 -2.92 -22.02 20.18
N ILE A 345 -2.73 -22.71 19.05
CA ILE A 345 -3.76 -23.56 18.45
C ILE A 345 -3.99 -24.82 19.29
N ASP A 346 -2.94 -25.37 19.91
CA ASP A 346 -3.08 -26.52 20.80
C ASP A 346 -3.74 -26.11 22.14
N GLU A 347 -3.38 -24.94 22.69
CA GLU A 347 -4.03 -24.41 23.90
C GLU A 347 -5.56 -24.26 23.72
N LEU A 348 -6.00 -23.85 22.52
CA LEU A 348 -7.42 -23.77 22.19
C LEU A 348 -8.12 -25.14 22.19
N PHE A 349 -7.40 -26.20 21.81
CA PHE A 349 -7.94 -27.55 21.79
C PHE A 349 -8.14 -28.09 23.21
N ASP A 350 -7.20 -27.84 24.11
CA ASP A 350 -7.27 -28.29 25.50
C ASP A 350 -8.36 -27.57 26.30
N VAL A 351 -8.53 -26.26 26.09
CA VAL A 351 -9.62 -25.48 26.70
C VAL A 351 -10.99 -25.98 26.23
N LYS A 352 -11.17 -26.20 24.92
CA LYS A 352 -12.44 -26.75 24.38
C LYS A 352 -12.73 -28.15 24.90
N LYS A 353 -11.72 -29.01 25.02
CA LYS A 353 -11.87 -30.35 25.59
C LYS A 353 -12.28 -30.29 27.06
N MET A 354 -11.71 -29.37 27.84
CA MET A 354 -12.14 -29.15 29.23
C MET A 354 -13.57 -28.60 29.33
N GLU A 355 -13.97 -27.65 28.49
CA GLU A 355 -15.34 -27.13 28.47
C GLU A 355 -16.36 -28.20 28.06
N MET A 356 -16.07 -28.99 27.02
CA MET A 356 -16.92 -30.11 26.60
C MET A 356 -17.02 -31.20 27.66
N ASN A 357 -15.91 -31.55 28.30
CA ASN A 357 -15.91 -32.52 29.41
C ASN A 357 -16.68 -31.98 30.62
N LYS A 358 -16.59 -30.68 30.91
CA LYS A 358 -17.32 -30.02 32.00
C LYS A 358 -18.83 -29.99 31.71
N LEU A 359 -19.22 -29.73 30.47
CA LEU A 359 -20.63 -29.80 30.03
C LEU A 359 -21.16 -31.24 30.07
N GLN A 360 -20.36 -32.24 29.70
CA GLN A 360 -20.72 -33.66 29.83
C GLN A 360 -20.80 -34.12 31.29
N LEU A 361 -19.94 -33.62 32.17
CA LEU A 361 -20.00 -33.89 33.61
C LEU A 361 -21.27 -33.27 34.22
N LEU A 362 -21.59 -32.02 33.86
CA LEU A 362 -22.83 -31.34 34.29
C LEU A 362 -24.10 -32.01 33.75
N SER A 363 -24.06 -32.59 32.54
CA SER A 363 -25.19 -33.38 32.03
C SER A 363 -25.33 -34.74 32.72
N ASN A 364 -24.22 -35.36 33.12
CA ASN A 364 -24.23 -36.67 33.78
C ASN A 364 -24.59 -36.58 35.28
N GLU A 365 -24.25 -35.48 35.95
CA GLU A 365 -24.67 -35.23 37.34
C GLU A 365 -26.20 -34.99 37.44
N ASN A 366 -26.82 -34.41 36.41
CA ASN A 366 -28.27 -34.19 36.36
C ASN A 366 -29.11 -35.42 35.94
N VAL A 367 -28.48 -36.55 35.60
CA VAL A 367 -29.20 -37.79 35.20
C VAL A 367 -29.34 -38.78 36.37
N ASN A 368 -28.63 -38.59 37.48
CA ASN A 368 -28.67 -39.50 38.63
C ASN A 368 -29.61 -39.06 39.78
N GLU A 369 -30.36 -37.98 39.64
CA GLU A 369 -31.49 -37.65 40.52
C GLU A 369 -32.77 -37.49 39.68
N ASN A 370 -33.59 -38.56 39.71
CA ASN A 370 -35.02 -38.66 39.35
C ASN A 370 -35.31 -39.76 38.32
N VAL A 371 -35.24 -41.01 38.79
CA VAL A 371 -36.10 -42.07 38.24
C VAL A 371 -37.46 -41.93 38.93
N ASN A 372 -38.46 -41.40 38.21
CA ASN A 372 -39.82 -41.95 38.19
C ASN A 372 -40.70 -41.30 37.11
N GLU A 373 -41.51 -42.17 36.53
CA GLU A 373 -42.33 -42.04 35.33
C GLU A 373 -43.46 -41.00 35.42
N ASN A 374 -43.65 -40.24 34.32
CA ASN A 374 -44.87 -40.20 33.50
C ASN A 374 -45.08 -38.83 32.85
N SER A 375 -45.07 -38.80 31.52
CA SER A 375 -46.08 -38.16 30.65
C SER A 375 -45.45 -37.74 29.32
N SER A 376 -46.24 -37.97 28.27
CA SER A 376 -45.99 -37.75 26.87
C SER A 376 -45.87 -36.26 26.51
N ASP A 377 -45.34 -36.02 25.30
CA ASP A 377 -45.48 -34.79 24.52
C ASP A 377 -44.48 -33.66 24.80
N THR A 378 -43.31 -33.77 24.18
CA THR A 378 -42.84 -32.87 23.09
C THR A 378 -41.35 -33.14 22.83
N LYS A 379 -41.05 -33.88 21.77
CA LYS A 379 -39.72 -33.83 21.14
C LYS A 379 -39.62 -32.51 20.38
N GLN A 380 -39.29 -31.44 21.09
CA GLN A 380 -38.72 -30.25 20.45
C GLN A 380 -37.24 -30.54 20.23
N GLU A 381 -36.92 -30.91 18.99
CA GLU A 381 -35.59 -30.74 18.43
C GLU A 381 -35.17 -29.29 18.68
N ILE A 382 -34.25 -29.09 19.62
CA ILE A 382 -33.49 -27.84 19.69
C ILE A 382 -32.52 -27.90 18.51
N SER A 383 -33.00 -27.49 17.35
CA SER A 383 -32.15 -27.07 16.24
C SER A 383 -31.44 -25.77 16.67
N THR A 384 -30.30 -25.89 17.35
CA THR A 384 -29.36 -24.79 17.50
C THR A 384 -28.81 -24.47 16.11
N THR A 385 -29.27 -23.35 15.56
CA THR A 385 -28.73 -22.73 14.37
C THR A 385 -27.21 -22.59 14.49
N ASN A 386 -26.51 -23.17 13.51
CA ASN A 386 -25.07 -23.19 13.33
C ASN A 386 -24.41 -21.83 13.57
N VAL A 387 -23.81 -21.65 14.75
CA VAL A 387 -22.71 -20.68 14.93
C VAL A 387 -21.45 -21.42 14.48
N ASN A 388 -20.82 -20.95 13.41
CA ASN A 388 -19.61 -21.52 12.79
C ASN A 388 -18.52 -21.84 13.85
N GLU A 389 -18.47 -23.09 14.32
CA GLU A 389 -17.40 -23.54 15.21
C GLU A 389 -16.07 -23.51 14.45
N ILE A 390 -15.13 -22.68 14.89
CA ILE A 390 -13.79 -22.61 14.31
C ILE A 390 -13.09 -23.96 14.46
N ASN A 391 -12.70 -24.54 13.32
CA ASN A 391 -11.87 -25.73 13.22
C ASN A 391 -10.37 -25.36 13.41
N PRO A 392 -9.72 -25.77 14.53
CA PRO A 392 -8.31 -25.43 14.80
C PRO A 392 -7.35 -25.87 13.69
N LYS A 393 -7.66 -26.97 13.00
CA LYS A 393 -6.91 -27.42 11.82
C LYS A 393 -6.94 -26.38 10.71
N SER A 394 -8.11 -25.82 10.40
CA SER A 394 -8.25 -24.78 9.37
C SER A 394 -7.46 -23.52 9.73
N LEU A 395 -7.42 -23.15 11.01
CA LEU A 395 -6.65 -22.00 11.48
C LEU A 395 -5.15 -22.21 11.29
N PHE A 396 -4.67 -23.42 11.65
CA PHE A 396 -3.28 -23.81 11.46
C PHE A 396 -2.88 -23.79 9.98
N GLU A 397 -3.71 -24.36 9.10
CA GLU A 397 -3.48 -24.35 7.66
C GLU A 397 -3.42 -22.92 7.10
N GLU A 398 -4.25 -21.99 7.60
CA GLU A 398 -4.21 -20.60 7.14
C GLU A 398 -2.95 -19.86 7.62
N ILE A 399 -2.48 -20.14 8.84
CA ILE A 399 -1.21 -19.60 9.34
C ILE A 399 -0.03 -20.11 8.48
N LEU A 400 -0.01 -21.39 8.11
CA LEU A 400 1.02 -21.92 7.20
C LEU A 400 1.00 -21.23 5.85
N LYS A 401 -0.19 -20.99 5.27
CA LYS A 401 -0.31 -20.27 4.01
C LYS A 401 0.19 -18.82 4.12
N ILE A 402 -0.07 -18.14 5.24
CA ILE A 402 0.47 -16.80 5.50
C ILE A 402 2.00 -16.82 5.56
N ILE A 403 2.60 -17.73 6.35
CA ILE A 403 4.05 -17.87 6.47
C ILE A 403 4.67 -18.14 5.09
N ARG A 404 4.06 -19.04 4.30
CA ARG A 404 4.51 -19.34 2.93
C ARG A 404 4.47 -18.09 2.06
N ASP A 405 3.34 -17.41 2.01
CA ASP A 405 3.16 -16.26 1.13
C ASP A 405 4.11 -15.11 1.53
N ILE A 406 4.43 -14.94 2.82
CA ILE A 406 5.46 -14.00 3.28
C ILE A 406 6.84 -14.38 2.74
N LEU A 407 7.24 -15.66 2.89
CA LEU A 407 8.56 -16.13 2.48
C LEU A 407 8.75 -16.13 0.96
N LEU A 408 7.70 -16.45 0.19
CA LEU A 408 7.77 -16.44 -1.27
C LEU A 408 7.85 -15.02 -1.83
N ASN A 409 7.21 -14.05 -1.17
CA ASN A 409 7.09 -12.69 -1.70
C ASN A 409 8.23 -11.75 -1.27
N ASP A 410 9.06 -12.13 -0.30
CA ASP A 410 10.06 -11.22 0.27
C ASP A 410 11.36 -11.93 0.71
N PRO A 411 12.50 -11.63 0.07
CA PRO A 411 13.78 -12.23 0.41
C PRO A 411 14.29 -11.82 1.80
N ASN A 412 13.89 -10.67 2.35
CA ASN A 412 14.33 -10.24 3.68
C ASN A 412 13.81 -11.20 4.78
N PHE A 413 12.60 -11.74 4.61
CA PHE A 413 12.08 -12.75 5.54
C PHE A 413 12.76 -14.10 5.37
N GLN A 414 13.27 -14.42 4.18
CA GLN A 414 14.09 -15.62 3.95
C GLN A 414 15.44 -15.49 4.68
N GLU A 415 16.09 -14.33 4.57
CA GLU A 415 17.31 -14.03 5.32
C GLU A 415 17.06 -14.04 6.83
N GLU A 416 15.93 -13.49 7.29
CA GLU A 416 15.54 -13.54 8.70
C GLU A 416 15.44 -14.99 9.21
N MET A 417 14.84 -15.90 8.42
CA MET A 417 14.74 -17.32 8.77
C MET A 417 16.12 -17.97 8.98
N ILE A 418 17.09 -17.62 8.14
CA ILE A 418 18.46 -18.14 8.19
C ILE A 418 19.23 -17.53 9.35
N GLN A 419 19.36 -16.20 9.37
CA GLN A 419 20.22 -15.46 10.30
C GLN A 419 19.77 -15.65 11.76
N LYS A 420 18.46 -15.76 12.00
CA LYS A 420 17.90 -15.96 13.34
C LYS A 420 17.65 -17.44 13.69
N GLN A 421 18.13 -18.39 12.88
CA GLN A 421 17.98 -19.83 13.09
C GLN A 421 16.54 -20.26 13.37
N LEU A 422 15.59 -19.79 12.56
CA LEU A 422 14.17 -20.00 12.80
C LEU A 422 13.67 -21.37 12.30
N PHE A 423 14.39 -22.02 11.39
CA PHE A 423 14.04 -23.36 10.89
C PHE A 423 13.99 -24.45 11.97
N PRO A 424 15.01 -24.63 12.83
CA PRO A 424 14.93 -25.58 13.94
C PRO A 424 13.76 -25.29 14.90
N ILE A 425 13.48 -24.01 15.16
CA ILE A 425 12.36 -23.60 16.01
C ILE A 425 11.05 -24.04 15.37
N PHE A 426 10.86 -23.72 14.09
CA PHE A 426 9.65 -24.10 13.35
C PHE A 426 9.48 -25.63 13.25
N SER A 427 10.57 -26.36 13.01
CA SER A 427 10.59 -27.84 13.03
C SER A 427 10.10 -28.40 14.37
N ASN A 428 10.62 -27.87 15.49
CA ASN A 428 10.18 -28.29 16.82
C ASN A 428 8.72 -27.95 17.10
N LEU A 429 8.23 -26.81 16.61
CA LEU A 429 6.81 -26.45 16.70
C LEU A 429 5.92 -27.43 15.94
N LEU A 430 6.31 -27.83 14.73
CA LEU A 430 5.57 -28.85 13.98
C LEU A 430 5.57 -30.21 14.68
N LYS A 431 6.60 -30.55 15.45
CA LYS A 431 6.63 -31.78 16.26
C LYS A 431 5.76 -31.69 17.50
N SER A 432 5.55 -30.49 18.06
CA SER A 432 4.78 -30.29 19.29
C SER A 432 3.27 -30.19 19.05
N ILE A 433 2.84 -29.87 17.83
CA ILE A 433 1.41 -29.70 17.51
C ILE A 433 0.65 -31.03 17.51
N ASN A 434 -0.66 -30.95 17.77
CA ASN A 434 -1.53 -32.12 17.73
C ASN A 434 -1.44 -32.85 16.37
N PRO A 435 -1.12 -34.15 16.32
CA PRO A 435 -1.01 -34.93 15.08
C PRO A 435 -2.25 -34.85 14.18
N LYS A 436 -3.44 -34.57 14.73
CA LYS A 436 -4.68 -34.41 13.94
C LYS A 436 -4.65 -33.24 12.96
N TYR A 437 -3.74 -32.28 13.16
CA TYR A 437 -3.57 -31.14 12.27
C TYR A 437 -2.69 -31.46 11.06
N PHE A 438 -1.97 -32.57 11.07
CA PHE A 438 -1.16 -32.99 9.93
C PHE A 438 -2.06 -33.26 8.71
N SER A 439 -1.78 -32.54 7.62
CA SER A 439 -2.56 -32.57 6.39
C SER A 439 -1.67 -32.35 5.18
N SER A 440 -2.23 -32.58 3.98
CA SER A 440 -1.54 -32.29 2.72
C SER A 440 -1.08 -30.82 2.62
N GLN A 441 -1.68 -29.89 3.37
CA GLN A 441 -1.27 -28.49 3.37
C GLN A 441 0.14 -28.27 3.93
N ILE A 442 0.61 -29.10 4.87
CA ILE A 442 1.99 -29.01 5.38
C ILE A 442 2.96 -29.47 4.29
N TYR A 443 2.63 -30.55 3.57
CA TYR A 443 3.41 -31.00 2.43
C TYR A 443 3.46 -29.93 1.33
N ASP A 444 2.30 -29.37 0.96
CA ASP A 444 2.21 -28.29 -0.04
C ASP A 444 2.97 -27.03 0.37
N PHE A 445 2.99 -26.72 1.67
CA PHE A 445 3.80 -25.63 2.23
C PHE A 445 5.29 -25.87 1.98
N ILE A 446 5.82 -27.04 2.38
CA ILE A 446 7.24 -27.39 2.23
C ILE A 446 7.61 -27.43 0.75
N LYS A 447 6.80 -28.10 -0.06
CA LYS A 447 7.00 -28.25 -1.51
C LYS A 447 7.08 -26.90 -2.21
N LYS A 448 6.13 -25.99 -1.96
CA LYS A 448 6.13 -24.67 -2.59
C LYS A 448 7.34 -23.82 -2.21
N LEU A 449 7.81 -23.90 -0.96
CA LEU A 449 9.04 -23.21 -0.56
C LEU A 449 10.26 -23.80 -1.26
N LYS A 450 10.34 -25.14 -1.37
CA LYS A 450 11.42 -25.83 -2.09
C LYS A 450 11.48 -25.41 -3.56
N GLU A 451 10.34 -25.41 -4.25
CA GLU A 451 10.26 -25.17 -5.70
C GLU A 451 10.45 -23.69 -6.10
N ASN A 452 10.17 -22.73 -5.22
CA ASN A 452 10.09 -21.30 -5.60
C ASN A 452 11.13 -20.40 -4.91
N ILE A 453 11.98 -20.92 -4.02
CA ILE A 453 13.03 -20.14 -3.35
C ILE A 453 14.40 -20.62 -3.82
N GLU A 454 15.16 -19.78 -4.51
CA GLU A 454 16.47 -20.17 -5.06
C GLU A 454 17.63 -20.06 -4.06
N ASN A 455 17.42 -19.41 -2.91
CA ASN A 455 18.48 -19.17 -1.92
C ASN A 455 19.05 -20.50 -1.37
N GLU A 456 20.33 -20.78 -1.66
CA GLU A 456 21.00 -22.04 -1.32
C GLU A 456 21.02 -22.31 0.20
N GLN A 457 21.37 -21.31 1.00
CA GLN A 457 21.40 -21.43 2.47
C GLN A 457 20.00 -21.68 3.04
N PHE A 458 18.97 -21.06 2.46
CA PHE A 458 17.59 -21.33 2.80
C PHE A 458 17.22 -22.78 2.48
N GLN A 459 17.57 -23.27 1.29
CA GLN A 459 17.28 -24.63 0.85
C GLN A 459 17.97 -25.69 1.73
N ILE A 460 19.23 -25.46 2.11
CA ILE A 460 19.96 -26.34 3.03
C ILE A 460 19.24 -26.41 4.39
N GLN A 461 18.85 -25.26 4.95
CA GLN A 461 18.14 -25.22 6.23
C GLN A 461 16.73 -25.83 6.15
N LEU A 462 16.01 -25.61 5.04
CA LEU A 462 14.72 -26.22 4.76
C LEU A 462 14.84 -27.74 4.70
N LYS A 463 15.82 -28.26 3.95
CA LYS A 463 16.07 -29.70 3.81
C LYS A 463 16.39 -30.33 5.16
N ASN A 464 17.37 -29.79 5.88
CA ASN A 464 17.88 -30.37 7.13
C ASN A 464 16.84 -30.35 8.26
N ASN A 465 16.02 -29.31 8.37
CA ASN A 465 15.13 -29.15 9.51
C ASN A 465 13.69 -29.63 9.26
N LEU A 466 13.25 -29.70 8.00
CA LEU A 466 11.87 -30.04 7.66
C LEU A 466 11.76 -31.26 6.76
N ILE A 467 12.47 -31.30 5.63
CA ILE A 467 12.32 -32.39 4.65
C ILE A 467 12.92 -33.70 5.18
N PHE A 468 14.11 -33.65 5.78
CA PHE A 468 14.79 -34.85 6.28
C PHE A 468 14.45 -35.18 7.74
N ASP A 469 13.57 -34.43 8.39
CA ASP A 469 13.19 -34.67 9.77
C ASP A 469 12.05 -35.69 9.88
N PHE A 470 12.41 -36.97 10.01
CA PHE A 470 11.45 -38.08 10.10
C PHE A 470 10.44 -37.92 11.26
N ASN A 471 10.76 -37.18 12.31
CA ASN A 471 9.83 -36.95 13.42
C ASN A 471 8.62 -36.10 13.02
N ILE A 472 8.73 -35.32 11.95
CA ILE A 472 7.61 -34.60 11.37
C ILE A 472 6.80 -35.57 10.49
N TRP A 473 7.47 -36.32 9.62
CA TRP A 473 6.82 -37.15 8.61
C TRP A 473 6.04 -38.35 9.18
N LYS A 474 6.45 -38.89 10.33
CA LYS A 474 5.76 -40.03 10.97
C LYS A 474 4.28 -39.80 11.28
N HIS A 475 3.83 -38.53 11.31
CA HIS A 475 2.45 -38.16 11.59
C HIS A 475 1.56 -38.02 10.34
N PHE A 476 2.13 -38.12 9.13
CA PHE A 476 1.38 -38.08 7.87
C PHE A 476 0.81 -39.45 7.48
N ILE A 477 -0.24 -39.44 6.65
CA ILE A 477 -0.72 -40.65 5.98
C ILE A 477 0.34 -41.20 5.02
N PHE A 478 0.32 -42.52 4.83
CA PHE A 478 1.37 -43.28 4.14
C PHE A 478 1.61 -42.80 2.71
N GLU A 479 0.57 -42.39 1.99
CA GLU A 479 0.68 -41.89 0.61
C GLU A 479 1.55 -40.62 0.53
N ILE A 480 1.43 -39.71 1.50
CA ILE A 480 2.22 -38.47 1.54
C ILE A 480 3.68 -38.76 1.94
N GLN A 481 3.89 -39.74 2.84
CA GLN A 481 5.23 -40.19 3.20
C GLN A 481 5.97 -40.76 1.99
N GLN A 482 5.30 -41.61 1.19
CA GLN A 482 5.86 -42.16 -0.05
C GLN A 482 6.17 -41.08 -1.08
N GLN A 483 5.30 -40.07 -1.25
CA GLN A 483 5.56 -38.95 -2.16
C GLN A 483 6.79 -38.13 -1.79
N ASN A 484 7.08 -37.96 -0.50
CA ASN A 484 8.29 -37.28 -0.05
C ASN A 484 9.53 -38.15 -0.33
N ILE A 485 9.49 -39.44 0.01
CA ILE A 485 10.60 -40.37 -0.18
C ILE A 485 10.96 -40.55 -1.66
N ASN A 486 9.97 -40.79 -2.53
CA ASN A 486 10.21 -41.07 -3.94
C ASN A 486 10.84 -39.87 -4.66
N LYS A 487 10.40 -38.64 -4.37
CA LYS A 487 10.96 -37.42 -4.98
C LYS A 487 12.38 -37.12 -4.53
N GLU A 488 12.69 -37.33 -3.26
CA GLU A 488 14.08 -37.16 -2.78
C GLU A 488 14.99 -38.26 -3.35
N SER A 489 14.47 -39.48 -3.63
CA SER A 489 15.25 -40.51 -4.32
C SER A 489 15.46 -40.20 -5.81
N GLU A 490 14.49 -39.59 -6.49
CA GLU A 490 14.62 -39.16 -7.90
C GLU A 490 15.66 -38.02 -8.05
N GLU A 491 15.62 -36.99 -7.20
CA GLU A 491 16.60 -35.90 -7.22
C GLU A 491 18.03 -36.37 -6.88
N ASN A 492 18.19 -37.32 -5.96
CA ASN A 492 19.50 -37.90 -5.65
C ASN A 492 20.05 -38.72 -6.83
N ASN A 493 19.18 -39.36 -7.61
CA ASN A 493 19.59 -40.11 -8.80
C ASN A 493 19.96 -39.15 -9.96
N GLU A 494 19.20 -38.07 -10.19
CA GLU A 494 19.54 -37.06 -11.20
C GLU A 494 20.86 -36.34 -10.89
N ASN A 495 21.14 -36.02 -9.62
CA ASN A 495 22.42 -35.44 -9.22
C ASN A 495 23.59 -36.43 -9.41
N ASN A 496 23.39 -37.72 -9.11
CA ASN A 496 24.40 -38.75 -9.33
C ASN A 496 24.66 -39.03 -10.83
N GLU A 497 23.63 -39.03 -11.67
CA GLU A 497 23.78 -39.18 -13.13
C GLU A 497 24.50 -37.97 -13.75
N ASN A 498 24.23 -36.75 -13.29
CA ASN A 498 24.94 -35.55 -13.73
C ASN A 498 26.42 -35.54 -13.30
N ASP A 499 26.73 -36.05 -12.10
CA ASP A 499 28.11 -36.21 -11.62
C ASP A 499 28.87 -37.34 -12.34
N GLU A 500 28.21 -38.43 -12.72
CA GLU A 500 28.80 -39.50 -13.55
C GLU A 500 29.03 -39.04 -15.00
N ASN A 501 28.10 -38.27 -15.59
CA ASN A 501 28.27 -37.70 -16.92
C ASN A 501 29.40 -36.67 -16.97
N ASN A 502 29.54 -35.81 -15.95
CA ASN A 502 30.64 -34.85 -15.85
C ASN A 502 32.01 -35.54 -15.69
N LYS A 503 32.08 -36.66 -14.93
CA LYS A 503 33.31 -37.46 -14.82
C LYS A 503 33.67 -38.18 -16.12
N ASN A 504 32.67 -38.62 -16.89
CA ASN A 504 32.90 -39.23 -18.19
C ASN A 504 33.40 -38.20 -19.22
N ASP A 505 32.89 -36.96 -19.21
CA ASP A 505 33.37 -35.88 -20.08
C ASP A 505 34.79 -35.39 -19.72
N GLU A 506 35.17 -35.38 -18.44
CA GLU A 506 36.55 -35.11 -18.02
C GLU A 506 37.52 -36.22 -18.44
N ASN A 507 37.09 -37.48 -18.41
CA ASN A 507 37.90 -38.62 -18.88
C ASN A 507 38.08 -38.61 -20.40
N ILE A 508 37.08 -38.17 -21.18
CA ILE A 508 37.19 -38.02 -22.64
C ILE A 508 38.16 -36.86 -22.99
N LYS A 509 38.07 -35.72 -22.29
CA LYS A 509 39.01 -34.59 -22.48
C LYS A 509 40.45 -34.92 -22.08
N ASN A 510 40.66 -35.75 -21.07
CA ASN A 510 42.00 -36.17 -20.67
C ASN A 510 42.63 -37.16 -21.67
N ASN A 511 41.84 -37.98 -22.35
CA ASN A 511 42.34 -38.85 -23.42
C ASN A 511 42.70 -38.06 -24.70
N GLU A 512 41.90 -37.06 -25.09
CA GLU A 512 42.22 -36.18 -26.24
C GLU A 512 43.47 -35.32 -25.99
N ASN A 513 43.74 -34.92 -24.74
CA ASN A 513 44.95 -34.18 -24.38
C ASN A 513 46.22 -35.04 -24.36
N ASN A 514 46.10 -36.35 -24.13
CA ASN A 514 47.25 -37.26 -24.19
C ASN A 514 47.65 -37.59 -25.63
N GLU A 515 46.70 -37.78 -26.55
CA GLU A 515 47.02 -37.98 -27.98
C GLU A 515 47.63 -36.72 -28.63
N ASN A 516 47.22 -35.52 -28.22
CA ASN A 516 47.81 -34.27 -28.69
C ASN A 516 49.22 -33.99 -28.15
N ASN A 517 49.58 -34.55 -27.00
CA ASN A 517 50.92 -34.40 -26.41
C ASN A 517 51.96 -35.35 -27.02
N GLU A 518 51.58 -36.52 -27.52
CA GLU A 518 52.48 -37.40 -28.27
C GLU A 518 52.80 -36.84 -29.67
N ASN A 519 51.81 -36.25 -30.35
CA ASN A 519 52.03 -35.61 -31.65
C ASN A 519 52.93 -34.35 -31.58
N ASN A 520 52.86 -33.58 -30.49
CA ASN A 520 53.70 -32.38 -30.31
C ASN A 520 55.16 -32.65 -29.91
N LYS A 521 55.47 -33.84 -29.38
CA LYS A 521 56.88 -34.24 -29.12
C LYS A 521 57.64 -34.62 -30.39
N ASN A 522 56.96 -35.11 -31.42
CA ASN A 522 57.59 -35.48 -32.69
C ASN A 522 57.92 -34.27 -33.59
N ILE A 523 57.22 -33.13 -33.42
CA ILE A 523 57.46 -31.92 -34.21
C ILE A 523 58.66 -31.10 -33.65
N LYS A 524 58.85 -31.05 -32.32
CA LYS A 524 59.96 -30.31 -31.70
C LYS A 524 61.35 -30.93 -31.86
N ASN A 525 61.45 -32.21 -32.25
CA ASN A 525 62.75 -32.83 -32.54
C ASN A 525 63.27 -32.56 -33.97
N ASN A 526 62.43 -32.08 -34.89
CA ASN A 526 62.86 -31.75 -36.25
C ASN A 526 63.29 -30.29 -36.43
N GLU A 527 62.89 -29.36 -35.56
CA GLU A 527 63.27 -27.93 -35.67
C GLU A 527 64.63 -27.59 -35.01
N ASN A 528 65.23 -28.49 -34.23
CA ASN A 528 66.53 -28.25 -33.58
C ASN A 528 67.76 -28.67 -34.41
N ASN A 529 67.58 -29.23 -35.61
CA ASN A 529 68.70 -29.66 -36.47
C ASN A 529 69.05 -28.70 -37.63
N GLU A 530 68.31 -27.60 -37.84
CA GLU A 530 68.59 -26.67 -38.95
C GLU A 530 69.31 -25.36 -38.55
N ASN A 531 69.58 -25.11 -37.26
CA ASN A 531 70.23 -23.87 -36.80
C ASN A 531 71.70 -23.99 -36.33
N ILE A 532 72.43 -25.07 -36.69
CA ILE A 532 73.88 -25.22 -36.39
C ILE A 532 74.73 -25.37 -37.67
N LYS A 533 74.38 -24.69 -38.77
CA LYS A 533 75.22 -24.74 -39.99
C LYS A 533 75.51 -23.42 -40.71
N ASN A 534 75.40 -22.27 -40.05
CA ASN A 534 75.87 -20.99 -40.59
C ASN A 534 76.73 -20.19 -39.60
N ASN A 535 77.80 -20.81 -39.12
CA ASN A 535 79.00 -20.13 -38.62
C ASN A 535 80.20 -21.10 -38.77
N GLU A 536 80.82 -21.11 -39.96
CA GLU A 536 82.27 -21.26 -40.21
C GLU A 536 82.53 -21.47 -41.73
N LYS A 537 83.12 -20.44 -42.35
CA LYS A 537 83.79 -20.37 -43.67
C LYS A 537 82.99 -20.58 -44.96
#